data_AF-A0A9D7X0G1-F1
#
_entry.id   AF-A0A9D7X0G1-F1
#
_cell.length_a   1.000
_cell.length_b   1.000
_cell.length_c   1.000
_cell.angle_alpha   90.00
_cell.angle_beta   90.00
_cell.angle_gamma   90.00
#
_symmetry.space_group_name_H-M   'P 1'
#
loop_
_entity.id
_entity.type
_entity.pdbx_description
1 polymer ?
#
loop_
_entity_poly.entity_id
_entity_poly.type
_entity_poly.pdbx_seq_one_letter_code
_entity_poly.pdbx_strand_id
1 'polypeptide(L)'
;MEERSLLIKKYIFPAIVILLGLLLLNTALFSGTGSINQSGTFLMGAIVVLLMGVVTVLYIKEIIGKNTHLKILFALLLSCLFLGYSTYNSISTTIAQIELKKEIDANIKQGLRDIEIVQLEYKKKYGWYSDNFEELKRFLAQDSVYSISTMGVVPDYKITAEHAEILGYDAILDYIQLESYDEKEALICGLLTKDTSWINVLEKLFPSNSDSTNNRLYDFKVENLDLIPMSDKKYFKMYAGILESSDDVSFEIINYKKENLYEFVSSSLIDFSGNDTAYYNKDIKGLIVKDSIPQLPQFNIGDNIISVDSITYNRPSDFLEVLKNKKKDTILFHVIRSNKELKIKLTQKDIVSRPSRSYWTDFEDVLSYNLQPPLYNPELFDPFYVGKDFISKEDEFSSSSLKISNFKSMVKNRSMDSTSISFEIFKGDKIKFTNLNEDSEDYFYLLSKVGTPVFTAFDPSPYDPLNERDTLTTGSLTEVKTSGNWK
;
A
#
# COMPACT_ATOMS: atom_id res chain seq x y z
N MET A 1 26.34 40.59 74.29
CA MET A 1 25.82 40.89 72.94
C MET A 1 26.85 40.55 71.85
N GLU A 2 28.14 40.74 72.12
CA GLU A 2 29.24 40.42 71.19
C GLU A 2 29.41 38.93 70.89
N GLU A 3 29.32 38.03 71.87
CA GLU A 3 29.45 36.57 71.63
C GLU A 3 28.37 36.01 70.69
N ARG A 4 27.13 36.48 70.82
CA ARG A 4 26.01 36.11 69.92
C ARG A 4 26.26 36.61 68.50
N SER A 5 26.79 37.82 68.34
CA SER A 5 27.14 38.39 67.02
C SER A 5 28.25 37.58 66.34
N LEU A 6 29.25 37.13 67.13
CA LEU A 6 30.38 36.33 66.64
C LEU A 6 29.95 34.93 66.16
N LEU A 7 29.05 34.28 66.91
CA LEU A 7 28.45 33.00 66.53
C LEU A 7 27.60 33.12 65.27
N ILE A 8 26.75 34.15 65.18
CA ILE A 8 25.92 34.40 63.99
C ILE A 8 26.81 34.56 62.75
N LYS A 9 27.89 35.36 62.82
CA LYS A 9 28.82 35.55 61.71
C LYS A 9 29.53 34.26 61.28
N LYS A 10 29.81 33.33 62.20
CA LYS A 10 30.49 32.06 61.89
C LYS A 10 29.58 31.07 61.15
N TYR A 11 28.29 31.02 61.48
CA TYR A 11 27.35 30.02 60.94
C TYR A 11 26.46 30.52 59.79
N ILE A 12 26.40 31.83 59.52
CA ILE A 12 25.48 32.38 58.51
C ILE A 12 25.75 31.85 57.10
N PHE A 13 27.03 31.74 56.70
CA PHE A 13 27.41 31.23 55.38
C PHE A 13 26.99 29.77 55.16
N PRO A 14 27.38 28.81 56.00
CA PRO A 14 26.94 27.43 55.81
C PRO A 14 25.43 27.25 56.00
N ALA A 15 24.78 28.05 56.85
CA ALA A 15 23.32 28.02 56.96
C ALA A 15 22.64 28.39 55.63
N ILE A 16 23.13 29.42 54.93
CA ILE A 16 22.64 29.81 53.60
C ILE A 16 22.90 28.70 52.57
N VAL A 17 24.10 28.10 52.57
CA VAL A 17 24.42 27.00 51.63
C VAL A 17 23.56 25.76 51.87
N ILE A 18 23.32 25.39 53.13
CA ILE A 18 22.40 24.30 53.47
C ILE A 18 20.98 24.63 53.01
N LEU A 19 20.52 25.86 53.23
CA LEU A 19 19.18 26.29 52.83
C LEU A 19 19.02 26.26 51.30
N LEU A 20 20.02 26.71 50.54
CA LEU A 20 20.07 26.59 49.09
C LEU A 20 20.10 25.12 48.63
N GLY A 21 20.91 24.27 49.26
CA GLY A 21 20.97 22.85 48.97
C GLY A 21 19.63 22.15 49.22
N LEU A 22 18.94 22.47 50.32
CA LEU A 22 17.60 21.97 50.62
C LEU A 22 16.56 22.44 49.60
N LEU A 23 16.66 23.70 49.16
CA LEU A 23 15.76 24.26 48.14
C LEU A 23 15.97 23.56 46.79
N LEU A 24 17.22 23.34 46.38
CA LEU A 24 17.57 22.56 45.19
C LEU A 24 17.17 21.08 45.29
N LEU A 25 17.26 20.49 46.48
CA LEU A 25 16.82 19.12 46.71
C LEU A 25 15.29 19.03 46.63
N ASN A 26 14.59 20.02 47.18
CA ASN A 26 13.14 20.13 47.09
C ASN A 26 12.70 20.26 45.62
N THR A 27 13.38 21.07 44.82
CA THR A 27 13.10 21.12 43.38
C THR A 27 13.44 19.80 42.70
N ALA A 28 14.58 19.18 43.00
CA ALA A 28 14.96 17.90 42.41
C ALA A 28 13.94 16.77 42.68
N LEU A 29 13.32 16.77 43.86
CA LEU A 29 12.41 15.71 44.31
C LEU A 29 10.93 16.01 44.04
N PHE A 30 10.52 17.28 44.02
CA PHE A 30 9.10 17.66 44.03
C PHE A 30 8.69 18.65 42.93
N SER A 31 9.63 19.18 42.11
CA SER A 31 9.28 20.12 41.03
C SER A 31 9.00 19.47 39.66
N GLY A 32 8.83 18.14 39.61
CA GLY A 32 8.33 17.46 38.43
C GLY A 32 6.82 17.70 38.25
N THR A 33 6.44 18.74 37.52
CA THR A 33 5.07 18.91 37.04
C THR A 33 4.96 18.40 35.60
N GLY A 34 4.33 17.22 35.42
CA GLY A 34 4.08 16.63 34.10
C GLY A 34 5.08 15.55 33.67
N SER A 35 5.33 15.44 32.35
CA SER A 35 6.14 14.41 31.68
C SER A 35 7.66 14.63 31.75
N ILE A 36 8.13 15.64 32.50
CA ILE A 36 9.55 16.00 32.60
C ILE A 36 10.05 15.62 33.99
N ASN A 37 10.70 14.47 34.11
CA ASN A 37 11.46 14.11 35.32
C ASN A 37 12.81 14.83 35.30
N GLN A 38 13.18 15.50 36.39
CA GLN A 38 14.53 16.06 36.57
C GLN A 38 15.60 14.96 36.46
N SER A 39 16.74 15.28 35.83
CA SER A 39 17.84 14.33 35.67
C SER A 39 18.41 13.88 37.03
N GLY A 40 18.81 12.61 37.13
CA GLY A 40 19.51 12.11 38.33
C GLY A 40 20.79 12.90 38.66
N THR A 41 21.40 13.53 37.66
CA THR A 41 22.56 14.42 37.84
C THR A 41 22.22 15.72 38.56
N PHE A 42 21.00 16.26 38.39
CA PHE A 42 20.54 17.44 39.13
C PHE A 42 20.33 17.11 40.62
N LEU A 43 19.71 15.96 40.92
CA LEU A 43 19.57 15.46 42.30
C LEU A 43 20.94 15.27 42.97
N MET A 44 21.89 14.64 42.27
CA MET A 44 23.27 14.51 42.77
C MET A 44 23.93 15.88 43.02
N GLY A 45 23.71 16.85 42.12
CA GLY A 45 24.20 18.23 42.30
C GLY A 45 23.62 18.90 43.55
N ALA A 46 22.32 18.75 43.78
CA ALA A 46 21.65 19.27 44.98
C ALA A 46 22.20 18.66 46.27
N ILE A 47 22.45 17.34 46.26
CA ILE A 47 23.08 16.63 47.39
C ILE A 47 24.51 17.14 47.65
N VAL A 48 25.30 17.36 46.60
CA VAL A 48 26.68 17.87 46.73
C VAL A 48 26.70 19.28 47.35
N VAL A 49 25.81 20.18 46.93
CA VAL A 49 25.67 21.53 47.51
C VAL A 49 25.24 21.47 48.98
N LEU A 50 24.29 20.59 49.31
CA LEU A 50 23.87 20.36 50.70
C LEU A 50 25.03 19.85 51.57
N LEU A 51 25.76 18.85 51.09
CA LEU A 51 26.92 18.27 51.79
C LEU A 51 28.03 19.31 52.02
N MET A 52 28.25 20.22 51.06
CA MET A 52 29.21 21.32 51.21
C MET A 52 28.86 22.20 52.42
N GLY A 53 27.59 22.53 52.61
CA GLY A 53 27.11 23.28 53.77
C GLY A 53 27.29 22.51 55.08
N VAL A 54 26.94 21.22 55.12
CA VAL A 54 27.08 20.37 56.32
C VAL A 54 28.54 20.18 56.73
N VAL A 55 29.43 19.91 55.77
CA VAL A 55 30.88 19.74 56.02
C VAL A 55 31.48 21.03 56.59
N THR A 56 31.04 22.19 56.12
CA THR A 56 31.47 23.49 56.64
C THR A 56 31.02 23.69 58.10
N VAL A 57 29.80 23.24 58.47
CA VAL A 57 29.33 23.25 59.87
C VAL A 57 30.17 22.32 60.76
N LEU A 58 30.51 21.12 60.27
CA LEU A 58 31.33 20.15 61.02
C LEU A 58 32.72 20.71 61.32
N TYR A 59 33.31 21.46 60.39
CA TYR A 59 34.59 22.15 60.61
C TYR A 59 34.45 23.28 61.64
N ILE A 60 33.39 24.08 61.56
CA ILE A 60 33.13 25.16 62.51
C ILE A 60 32.94 24.66 63.94
N LYS A 61 32.36 23.45 64.10
CA LYS A 61 32.19 22.73 65.37
C LYS A 61 33.44 21.99 65.84
N GLU A 62 34.56 22.08 65.12
CA GLU A 62 35.82 21.42 65.43
C GLU A 62 35.74 19.88 65.48
N ILE A 63 34.70 19.29 64.90
CA ILE A 63 34.55 17.83 64.77
C ILE A 63 35.54 17.28 63.74
N ILE A 64 35.85 18.07 62.70
CA ILE A 64 36.82 17.72 61.66
C ILE A 64 37.96 18.75 61.61
N GLY A 65 39.18 18.28 61.37
CA GLY A 65 40.36 19.14 61.23
C GLY A 65 40.41 19.89 59.89
N LYS A 66 41.18 20.99 59.85
CA LYS A 66 41.34 21.87 58.67
C LYS A 66 41.76 21.11 57.40
N ASN A 67 42.71 20.18 57.51
CA ASN A 67 43.21 19.42 56.37
C ASN A 67 42.16 18.47 55.79
N THR A 68 41.32 17.86 56.64
CA THR A 68 40.22 16.99 56.24
C THR A 68 39.10 17.79 55.56
N HIS A 69 38.75 18.95 56.14
CA HIS A 69 37.78 19.87 55.55
C HIS A 69 38.19 20.33 54.14
N LEU A 70 39.46 20.74 53.94
CA LEU A 70 39.96 21.15 52.63
C LEU A 70 39.96 20.02 51.60
N LYS A 71 40.33 18.79 51.98
CA LYS A 71 40.27 17.63 51.08
C LYS A 71 38.83 17.33 50.62
N ILE A 72 37.86 17.37 51.54
CA ILE A 72 36.45 17.14 51.22
C ILE A 72 35.90 18.25 50.32
N LEU A 73 36.19 19.52 50.61
CA LEU A 73 35.77 20.64 49.75
C LEU A 73 36.35 20.54 48.34
N PHE A 74 37.61 20.16 48.22
CA PHE A 74 38.23 19.96 46.91
C PHE A 74 37.57 18.83 46.13
N ALA A 75 37.24 17.71 46.78
CA ALA A 75 36.51 16.61 46.16
C ALA A 75 35.08 17.02 45.73
N LEU A 76 34.36 17.77 46.57
CA LEU A 76 33.02 18.29 46.25
C LEU A 76 33.07 19.29 45.09
N LEU A 77 34.10 20.16 45.04
CA LEU A 77 34.31 21.08 43.92
C LEU A 77 34.54 20.33 42.60
N LEU A 78 35.39 19.30 42.60
CA LEU A 78 35.59 18.43 41.43
C LEU A 78 34.28 17.75 41.01
N SER A 79 33.49 17.27 41.96
CA SER A 79 32.18 16.66 41.68
C SER A 79 31.20 17.67 41.06
N CYS A 80 31.16 18.91 41.56
CA CYS A 80 30.34 19.98 40.96
C CYS A 80 30.76 20.29 39.52
N LEU A 81 32.07 20.40 39.26
CA LEU A 81 32.58 20.63 37.90
C LEU A 81 32.21 19.48 36.95
N PHE A 82 32.34 18.23 37.41
CA PHE A 82 31.96 17.04 36.64
C PHE A 82 30.46 17.00 36.32
N LEU A 83 29.61 17.24 37.32
CA LEU A 83 28.15 17.25 37.14
C LEU A 83 27.68 18.41 36.25
N GLY A 84 28.32 19.58 36.37
CA GLY A 84 28.10 20.72 35.49
C GLY A 84 28.41 20.39 34.03
N TYR A 85 29.57 19.78 33.77
CA TYR A 85 29.95 19.29 32.45
C TYR A 85 28.98 18.21 31.93
N SER A 86 28.62 17.23 32.74
CA SER A 86 27.69 16.16 32.35
C SER A 86 26.31 16.70 31.98
N THR A 87 25.82 17.70 32.69
CA THR A 87 24.52 18.34 32.42
C THR A 87 24.57 19.14 31.13
N TYR A 88 25.64 19.94 30.94
CA TYR A 88 25.87 20.67 29.70
C TYR A 88 25.95 19.71 28.50
N ASN A 89 26.74 18.64 28.61
CA ASN A 89 26.90 17.66 27.55
C ASN A 89 25.57 16.98 27.20
N SER A 90 24.76 16.62 28.21
CA SER A 90 23.43 16.03 27.98
C SER A 90 22.51 16.96 27.18
N ILE A 91 22.41 18.23 27.57
CA ILE A 91 21.56 19.20 26.86
C ILE A 91 22.08 19.42 25.43
N SER A 92 23.40 19.60 25.28
CA SER A 92 24.02 19.75 23.97
C SER A 92 23.76 18.56 23.06
N THR A 93 23.84 17.32 23.58
CA THR A 93 23.54 16.12 22.81
C THR A 93 22.07 16.06 22.39
N THR A 94 21.15 16.43 23.28
CA THR A 94 19.72 16.45 22.95
C THR A 94 19.38 17.50 21.90
N ILE A 95 19.97 18.70 21.98
CA ILE A 95 19.79 19.75 20.95
C ILE A 95 20.30 19.24 19.60
N ALA A 96 21.50 18.67 19.56
CA ALA A 96 22.06 18.11 18.33
C ALA A 96 21.19 16.98 17.75
N GLN A 97 20.63 16.13 18.60
CA GLN A 97 19.70 15.07 18.19
C GLN A 97 18.40 15.63 17.59
N ILE A 98 17.85 16.70 18.16
CA ILE A 98 16.64 17.38 17.66
C ILE A 98 16.91 18.06 16.32
N GLU A 99 18.03 18.76 16.19
CA GLU A 99 18.44 19.41 14.95
C GLU A 99 18.67 18.38 13.84
N LEU A 100 19.39 17.30 14.13
CA LEU A 100 19.60 16.20 13.19
C LEU A 100 18.28 15.53 12.80
N LYS A 101 17.37 15.28 13.74
CA LYS A 101 16.03 14.74 13.45
C LYS A 101 15.28 15.65 12.48
N LYS A 102 15.28 16.97 12.74
CA LYS A 102 14.61 17.95 11.88
C LYS A 102 15.18 17.93 10.46
N GLU A 103 16.49 17.82 10.31
CA GLU A 103 17.17 17.71 9.01
C GLU A 103 16.80 16.41 8.29
N ILE A 104 16.88 15.26 8.97
CA ILE A 104 16.51 13.96 8.43
C ILE A 104 15.03 13.95 8.02
N ASP A 105 14.13 14.41 8.88
CA ASP A 105 12.69 14.48 8.60
C ASP A 105 12.39 15.34 7.38
N ALA A 106 13.10 16.47 7.21
CA ALA A 106 12.93 17.32 6.03
C ALA A 106 13.32 16.60 4.74
N ASN A 107 14.44 15.86 4.75
CA ASN A 107 14.88 15.06 3.61
C ASN A 107 13.94 13.89 3.32
N ILE A 108 13.47 13.18 4.36
CA ILE A 108 12.48 12.09 4.24
C ILE A 108 11.17 12.62 3.64
N LYS A 109 10.67 13.76 4.10
CA LYS A 109 9.46 14.40 3.56
C LYS A 109 9.59 14.70 2.07
N GLN A 110 10.77 15.14 1.63
CA GLN A 110 11.02 15.32 0.19
C GLN A 110 10.97 13.98 -0.56
N GLY A 111 11.63 12.93 -0.07
CA GLY A 111 11.59 11.61 -0.71
C GLY A 111 10.18 11.05 -0.82
N LEU A 112 9.38 11.16 0.25
CA LEU A 112 7.98 10.74 0.24
C LEU A 112 7.11 11.62 -0.69
N ARG A 113 7.42 12.92 -0.83
CA ARG A 113 6.77 13.80 -1.81
C ARG A 113 7.08 13.36 -3.24
N ASP A 114 8.33 12.98 -3.51
CA ASP A 114 8.76 12.47 -4.80
C ASP A 114 8.01 11.17 -5.14
N ILE A 115 7.87 10.24 -4.18
CA ILE A 115 7.05 9.02 -4.35
C ILE A 115 5.58 9.38 -4.62
N GLU A 116 5.00 10.32 -3.86
CA GLU A 116 3.61 10.79 -4.03
C GLU A 116 3.36 11.29 -5.46
N ILE A 117 4.22 12.16 -6.00
CA ILE A 117 4.01 12.73 -7.34
C ILE A 117 4.16 11.68 -8.44
N VAL A 118 5.11 10.74 -8.30
CA VAL A 118 5.30 9.64 -9.25
C VAL A 118 4.08 8.73 -9.25
N GLN A 119 3.54 8.41 -8.08
CA GLN A 119 2.34 7.61 -7.91
C GLN A 119 1.09 8.26 -8.50
N LEU A 120 0.92 9.57 -8.29
CA LEU A 120 -0.19 10.32 -8.87
C LEU A 120 -0.15 10.28 -10.40
N GLU A 121 1.03 10.45 -11.01
CA GLU A 121 1.17 10.38 -12.46
C GLU A 121 1.01 8.95 -12.99
N TYR A 122 1.52 7.94 -12.27
CA TYR A 122 1.31 6.52 -12.58
C TYR A 122 -0.19 6.19 -12.60
N LYS A 123 -0.94 6.60 -11.58
CA LYS A 123 -2.40 6.43 -11.51
C LYS A 123 -3.13 7.13 -12.65
N LYS A 124 -2.71 8.33 -13.06
CA LYS A 124 -3.35 9.00 -14.22
C LYS A 124 -3.22 8.19 -15.50
N LYS A 125 -2.08 7.52 -15.71
CA LYS A 125 -1.84 6.71 -16.91
C LYS A 125 -2.53 5.35 -16.84
N TYR A 126 -2.37 4.64 -15.73
CA TYR A 126 -2.78 3.24 -15.60
C TYR A 126 -4.14 3.06 -14.93
N GLY A 127 -4.52 3.96 -14.03
CA GLY A 127 -5.79 3.93 -13.29
C GLY A 127 -5.66 3.51 -11.82
N TRP A 128 -4.54 2.89 -11.42
CA TRP A 128 -4.23 2.48 -10.04
C TRP A 128 -2.81 2.89 -9.64
N TYR A 129 -2.44 2.68 -8.38
CA TYR A 129 -1.09 2.94 -7.86
C TYR A 129 -0.21 1.69 -7.90
N SER A 130 1.10 1.84 -8.10
CA SER A 130 2.04 0.72 -8.04
C SER A 130 2.39 0.40 -6.58
N ASP A 131 2.66 -0.85 -6.25
CA ASP A 131 3.30 -1.26 -4.98
C ASP A 131 4.78 -1.62 -5.16
N ASN A 132 5.31 -1.49 -6.38
CA ASN A 132 6.66 -1.89 -6.75
C ASN A 132 7.49 -0.69 -7.22
N PHE A 133 8.61 -0.42 -6.54
CA PHE A 133 9.54 0.65 -6.88
C PHE A 133 10.25 0.46 -8.22
N GLU A 134 10.58 -0.76 -8.62
CA GLU A 134 11.20 -1.04 -9.92
C GLU A 134 10.24 -0.73 -11.07
N GLU A 135 8.95 -0.98 -10.88
CA GLU A 135 7.92 -0.57 -11.85
C GLU A 135 7.80 0.97 -11.93
N LEU A 136 7.91 1.68 -10.79
CA LEU A 136 7.91 3.15 -10.79
C LEU A 136 9.18 3.73 -11.46
N LYS A 137 10.36 3.13 -11.22
CA LYS A 137 11.62 3.51 -11.88
C LYS A 137 11.53 3.26 -13.39
N ARG A 138 11.02 2.11 -13.81
CA ARG A 138 10.74 1.80 -15.23
C ARG A 138 9.78 2.82 -15.84
N PHE A 139 8.69 3.13 -15.15
CA PHE A 139 7.72 4.13 -15.57
C PHE A 139 8.38 5.50 -15.80
N LEU A 140 9.21 5.97 -14.87
CA LEU A 140 9.94 7.23 -15.03
C LEU A 140 10.86 7.21 -16.25
N ALA A 141 11.61 6.12 -16.44
CA ALA A 141 12.63 6.03 -17.48
C ALA A 141 12.08 5.79 -18.89
N GLN A 142 11.02 4.99 -19.02
CA GLN A 142 10.61 4.42 -20.32
C GLN A 142 9.26 4.95 -20.82
N ASP A 143 8.37 5.36 -19.91
CA ASP A 143 7.04 5.76 -20.31
C ASP A 143 7.00 7.23 -20.72
N SER A 144 6.08 7.51 -21.66
CA SER A 144 5.64 8.87 -21.96
C SER A 144 4.19 9.06 -21.51
N VAL A 145 3.86 10.29 -21.16
CA VAL A 145 2.53 10.76 -20.82
C VAL A 145 2.22 12.04 -21.59
N TYR A 146 0.94 12.35 -21.73
CA TYR A 146 0.52 13.60 -22.33
C TYR A 146 0.97 14.79 -21.48
N SER A 147 1.58 15.78 -22.13
CA SER A 147 1.74 17.13 -21.61
C SER A 147 0.87 18.05 -22.44
N ILE A 148 0.04 18.84 -21.76
CA ILE A 148 -0.78 19.87 -22.41
C ILE A 148 -0.02 21.17 -22.24
N SER A 149 0.55 21.69 -23.32
CA SER A 149 1.07 23.04 -23.37
C SER A 149 -0.04 23.97 -23.82
N THR A 150 -0.39 24.94 -22.96
CA THR A 150 -1.34 25.98 -23.28
C THR A 150 -0.58 27.22 -23.75
N MET A 151 -0.89 27.68 -24.97
CA MET A 151 -0.43 28.96 -25.49
C MET A 151 -1.63 29.91 -25.61
N GLY A 152 -1.39 31.19 -25.36
CA GLY A 152 -2.46 32.19 -25.27
C GLY A 152 -3.01 32.35 -23.85
N VAL A 153 -4.09 33.11 -23.70
CA VAL A 153 -4.72 33.42 -22.41
C VAL A 153 -6.23 33.43 -22.58
N VAL A 154 -6.96 33.07 -21.52
CA VAL A 154 -8.39 33.35 -21.45
C VAL A 154 -8.54 34.86 -21.20
N PRO A 155 -9.11 35.64 -22.14
CA PRO A 155 -9.17 37.08 -21.96
C PRO A 155 -10.22 37.48 -20.93
N ASP A 156 -9.87 38.46 -20.11
CA ASP A 156 -10.71 38.97 -19.01
C ASP A 156 -11.66 40.10 -19.48
N TYR A 157 -11.96 40.16 -20.77
CA TYR A 157 -12.80 41.18 -21.39
C TYR A 157 -14.02 40.56 -22.09
N LYS A 158 -15.05 41.39 -22.32
CA LYS A 158 -16.32 41.03 -22.96
C LYS A 158 -16.11 40.34 -24.31
N ILE A 159 -16.83 39.25 -24.57
CA ILE A 159 -16.80 38.53 -25.84
C ILE A 159 -17.10 39.48 -27.01
N THR A 160 -16.19 39.52 -28.00
CA THR A 160 -16.34 40.34 -29.21
C THR A 160 -17.50 39.84 -30.07
N ALA A 161 -18.10 40.70 -30.89
CA ALA A 161 -19.21 40.31 -31.76
C ALA A 161 -18.83 39.18 -32.74
N GLU A 162 -17.59 39.18 -33.23
CA GLU A 162 -17.06 38.12 -34.10
C GLU A 162 -16.96 36.79 -33.36
N HIS A 163 -16.47 36.79 -32.12
CA HIS A 163 -16.38 35.57 -31.31
C HIS A 163 -17.75 35.10 -30.84
N ALA A 164 -18.70 36.01 -30.58
CA ALA A 164 -20.08 35.66 -30.26
C ALA A 164 -20.76 34.91 -31.43
N GLU A 165 -20.46 35.29 -32.68
CA GLU A 165 -20.94 34.58 -33.87
C GLU A 165 -20.34 33.17 -33.99
N ILE A 166 -19.03 33.03 -33.72
CA ILE A 166 -18.35 31.72 -33.70
C ILE A 166 -18.93 30.79 -32.62
N LEU A 167 -19.26 31.34 -31.44
CA LEU A 167 -19.80 30.60 -30.30
C LEU A 167 -21.32 30.37 -30.39
N GLY A 168 -22.00 31.06 -31.31
CA GLY A 168 -23.44 30.97 -31.51
C GLY A 168 -24.28 31.67 -30.45
N TYR A 169 -23.75 32.70 -29.79
CA TYR A 169 -24.47 33.48 -28.78
C TYR A 169 -25.36 34.56 -29.39
N ASP A 170 -26.56 34.69 -28.82
CA ASP A 170 -27.47 35.79 -29.13
C ASP A 170 -27.20 36.98 -28.20
N ALA A 171 -27.00 38.16 -28.77
CA ALA A 171 -26.61 39.37 -28.03
C ALA A 171 -27.65 39.84 -27.00
N ILE A 172 -28.91 39.38 -27.09
CA ILE A 172 -30.01 39.75 -26.20
C ILE A 172 -30.24 38.65 -25.16
N LEU A 173 -30.21 37.38 -25.57
CA LEU A 173 -30.52 36.26 -24.68
C LEU A 173 -29.31 35.84 -23.81
N ASP A 174 -28.10 35.93 -24.34
CA ASP A 174 -26.87 35.41 -23.72
C ASP A 174 -25.97 36.52 -23.15
N TYR A 175 -26.57 37.63 -22.71
CA TYR A 175 -25.85 38.82 -22.23
C TYR A 175 -24.91 38.56 -21.05
N ILE A 176 -25.13 37.49 -20.28
CA ILE A 176 -24.27 37.09 -19.15
C ILE A 176 -23.02 36.37 -19.66
N GLN A 177 -23.18 35.43 -20.58
CA GLN A 177 -22.10 34.66 -21.20
C GLN A 177 -21.17 35.57 -22.00
N LEU A 178 -21.70 36.66 -22.56
CA LEU A 178 -20.89 37.64 -23.28
C LEU A 178 -19.93 38.43 -22.38
N GLU A 179 -20.07 38.45 -21.04
CA GLU A 179 -19.24 39.30 -20.18
C GLU A 179 -17.76 38.86 -20.08
N SER A 180 -17.47 37.58 -20.33
CA SER A 180 -16.10 37.03 -20.25
C SER A 180 -16.00 35.69 -20.99
N TYR A 181 -14.82 35.35 -21.47
CA TYR A 181 -14.56 34.02 -22.02
C TYR A 181 -14.35 32.98 -20.92
N ASP A 182 -14.90 31.78 -21.11
CA ASP A 182 -14.39 30.57 -20.46
C ASP A 182 -13.25 29.91 -21.27
N GLU A 183 -12.59 28.91 -20.70
CA GLU A 183 -11.45 28.25 -21.35
C GLU A 183 -11.84 27.52 -22.65
N LYS A 184 -13.06 26.98 -22.73
CA LYS A 184 -13.55 26.27 -23.91
C LYS A 184 -13.89 27.24 -25.02
N GLU A 185 -14.52 28.36 -24.68
CA GLU A 185 -14.84 29.45 -25.59
C GLU A 185 -13.56 30.08 -26.15
N ALA A 186 -12.57 30.36 -25.30
CA ALA A 186 -11.26 30.87 -25.72
C ALA A 186 -10.54 29.89 -26.68
N LEU A 187 -10.69 28.58 -26.48
CA LEU A 187 -10.14 27.55 -27.38
C LEU A 187 -10.85 27.56 -28.74
N ILE A 188 -12.19 27.66 -28.76
CA ILE A 188 -12.99 27.70 -29.99
C ILE A 188 -12.70 28.97 -30.80
N CYS A 189 -12.55 30.11 -30.13
CA CYS A 189 -12.23 31.39 -30.77
C CYS A 189 -10.75 31.54 -31.16
N GLY A 190 -9.91 30.53 -30.92
CA GLY A 190 -8.47 30.58 -31.25
C GLY A 190 -7.65 31.56 -30.41
N LEU A 191 -8.21 32.05 -29.29
CA LEU A 191 -7.53 32.91 -28.30
C LEU A 191 -6.58 32.11 -27.41
N LEU A 192 -6.87 30.82 -27.27
CA LEU A 192 -6.12 29.85 -26.51
C LEU A 192 -5.89 28.64 -27.42
N THR A 193 -4.67 28.11 -27.48
CA THR A 193 -4.36 26.87 -28.18
C THR A 193 -3.78 25.86 -27.19
N LYS A 194 -4.22 24.60 -27.30
CA LYS A 194 -3.72 23.49 -26.50
C LYS A 194 -3.04 22.50 -27.42
N ASP A 195 -1.72 22.50 -27.38
CA ASP A 195 -0.95 21.45 -28.02
C ASP A 195 -0.74 20.30 -27.04
N THR A 196 -1.03 19.09 -27.52
CA THR A 196 -0.81 17.87 -26.77
C THR A 196 0.41 17.17 -27.34
N SER A 197 1.46 17.05 -26.54
CA SER A 197 2.67 16.33 -26.91
C SER A 197 2.92 15.17 -25.94
N TRP A 198 3.60 14.16 -26.45
CA TRP A 198 4.12 13.09 -25.61
C TRP A 198 5.46 13.53 -25.05
N ILE A 199 5.57 13.53 -23.72
CA ILE A 199 6.82 13.80 -23.01
C ILE A 199 7.16 12.60 -22.13
N ASN A 200 8.45 12.34 -21.94
CA ASN A 200 8.88 11.36 -20.96
C ASN A 200 8.43 11.75 -19.54
N VAL A 201 8.07 10.75 -18.72
CA VAL A 201 7.53 10.99 -17.38
C VAL A 201 8.57 11.65 -16.46
N LEU A 202 9.82 11.21 -16.48
CA LEU A 202 10.90 11.81 -15.69
C LEU A 202 11.07 13.29 -16.05
N GLU A 203 11.13 13.62 -17.33
CA GLU A 203 11.27 15.00 -17.80
C GLU A 203 10.09 15.88 -17.37
N LYS A 204 8.86 15.35 -17.38
CA LYS A 204 7.66 16.07 -16.94
C LYS A 204 7.64 16.34 -15.43
N LEU A 205 7.98 15.34 -14.62
CA LEU A 205 7.86 15.41 -13.17
C LEU A 205 9.08 16.06 -12.51
N PHE A 206 10.26 15.88 -13.11
CA PHE A 206 11.54 16.36 -12.59
C PHE A 206 12.35 17.05 -13.71
N PRO A 207 11.92 18.24 -14.19
CA PRO A 207 12.62 18.93 -15.26
C PRO A 207 13.95 19.49 -14.77
N SER A 208 15.03 19.22 -15.53
CA SER A 208 16.41 19.60 -15.18
C SER A 208 16.60 21.11 -14.91
N ASN A 209 15.74 21.96 -15.50
CA ASN A 209 15.86 23.42 -15.43
C ASN A 209 14.97 24.05 -14.35
N SER A 210 14.02 23.29 -13.79
CA SER A 210 13.12 23.73 -12.71
C SER A 210 13.50 23.18 -11.34
N ASP A 211 14.34 22.14 -11.27
CA ASP A 211 15.03 21.77 -10.02
C ASP A 211 15.91 22.92 -9.48
N SER A 212 16.32 23.85 -10.35
CA SER A 212 16.96 25.13 -9.99
C SER A 212 16.04 26.19 -9.38
N THR A 213 14.73 25.94 -9.23
CA THR A 213 13.79 26.84 -8.53
C THR A 213 13.71 26.56 -7.02
N ASN A 214 14.87 26.51 -6.35
CA ASN A 214 15.14 26.84 -4.94
C ASN A 214 14.39 26.18 -3.75
N ASN A 215 13.54 25.16 -3.92
CA ASN A 215 12.82 24.55 -2.77
C ASN A 215 13.12 23.05 -2.51
N ARG A 216 14.04 22.43 -3.25
CA ARG A 216 14.48 21.05 -2.99
C ARG A 216 15.75 21.04 -2.11
N LEU A 217 15.82 20.10 -1.18
CA LEU A 217 16.98 19.81 -0.34
C LEU A 217 18.06 19.01 -1.09
N TYR A 218 17.64 18.20 -2.07
CA TYR A 218 18.53 17.40 -2.92
C TYR A 218 17.92 17.11 -4.30
N ASP A 219 18.79 16.85 -5.28
CA ASP A 219 18.43 16.54 -6.67
C ASP A 219 17.73 15.18 -6.79
N PHE A 220 16.71 15.11 -7.62
CA PHE A 220 16.04 13.83 -7.88
C PHE A 220 16.93 12.86 -8.66
N LYS A 221 16.99 11.60 -8.23
CA LYS A 221 17.66 10.51 -8.94
C LYS A 221 16.75 9.29 -8.95
N VAL A 222 16.45 8.78 -10.15
CA VAL A 222 15.57 7.61 -10.34
C VAL A 222 16.04 6.41 -9.53
N GLU A 223 17.36 6.17 -9.53
CA GLU A 223 17.99 5.04 -8.82
C GLU A 223 17.72 5.06 -7.31
N ASN A 224 17.47 6.25 -6.74
CA ASN A 224 17.31 6.49 -5.31
C ASN A 224 15.84 6.67 -4.90
N LEU A 225 14.86 6.42 -5.79
CA LEU A 225 13.44 6.62 -5.48
C LEU A 225 12.97 5.84 -4.24
N ASP A 226 13.53 4.66 -4.03
CA ASP A 226 13.28 3.77 -2.90
C ASP A 226 14.22 4.01 -1.71
N LEU A 227 15.33 4.74 -1.90
CA LEU A 227 16.35 4.97 -0.88
C LEU A 227 15.88 6.05 0.11
N ILE A 228 15.98 5.76 1.40
CA ILE A 228 15.74 6.77 2.44
C ILE A 228 16.94 7.71 2.47
N PRO A 229 16.74 9.03 2.24
CA PRO A 229 17.81 10.01 2.30
C PRO A 229 18.48 10.03 3.68
N MET A 230 19.77 10.35 3.72
CA MET A 230 20.57 10.41 4.97
C MET A 230 20.57 9.11 5.79
N SER A 231 20.31 7.96 5.16
CA SER A 231 20.32 6.65 5.82
C SER A 231 21.47 5.77 5.34
N ASP A 232 21.87 4.81 6.19
CA ASP A 232 22.81 3.75 5.84
C ASP A 232 22.13 2.67 4.98
N LYS A 233 21.75 3.02 3.75
CA LYS A 233 21.07 2.13 2.78
C LYS A 233 19.78 1.51 3.31
N LYS A 234 18.96 2.31 3.98
CA LYS A 234 17.57 1.93 4.30
C LYS A 234 16.67 2.33 3.14
N TYR A 235 15.56 1.63 3.00
CA TYR A 235 14.63 1.83 1.90
C TYR A 235 13.21 2.08 2.40
N PHE A 236 12.48 2.95 1.70
CA PHE A 236 11.06 3.16 1.91
C PHE A 236 10.31 1.85 1.67
N LYS A 237 9.22 1.67 2.42
CA LYS A 237 8.23 0.64 2.12
C LYS A 237 7.02 1.28 1.47
N MET A 238 6.42 0.55 0.54
CA MET A 238 5.26 1.01 -0.20
C MET A 238 4.29 -0.15 -0.40
N TYR A 239 3.01 0.18 -0.37
CA TYR A 239 1.92 -0.75 -0.67
C TYR A 239 0.85 -0.02 -1.47
N ALA A 240 0.14 -0.76 -2.31
CA ALA A 240 -1.01 -0.26 -3.04
C ALA A 240 -2.15 -1.28 -2.98
N GLY A 241 -3.36 -0.79 -3.22
CA GLY A 241 -4.55 -1.64 -3.24
C GLY A 241 -5.77 -0.89 -3.72
N ILE A 242 -6.92 -1.57 -3.68
CA ILE A 242 -8.22 -0.99 -3.97
C ILE A 242 -9.05 -1.04 -2.69
N LEU A 243 -9.48 0.13 -2.22
CA LEU A 243 -10.41 0.27 -1.11
C LEU A 243 -11.83 0.11 -1.66
N GLU A 244 -12.54 -0.92 -1.21
CA GLU A 244 -13.87 -1.27 -1.74
C GLU A 244 -14.91 -0.21 -1.42
N SER A 245 -15.75 0.10 -2.39
CA SER A 245 -16.89 0.99 -2.27
C SER A 245 -17.96 0.59 -3.30
N SER A 246 -19.22 0.94 -3.04
CA SER A 246 -20.35 0.55 -3.90
C SER A 246 -20.49 1.40 -5.17
N ASP A 247 -19.92 2.62 -5.16
CA ASP A 247 -20.27 3.66 -6.14
C ASP A 247 -19.08 4.09 -7.02
N ASP A 248 -17.95 3.39 -6.94
CA ASP A 248 -16.72 3.75 -7.67
C ASP A 248 -16.49 2.89 -8.94
N VAL A 249 -15.25 2.95 -9.45
CA VAL A 249 -14.83 2.34 -10.71
C VAL A 249 -14.55 0.85 -10.52
N SER A 250 -14.85 0.02 -11.53
CA SER A 250 -14.43 -1.38 -11.57
C SER A 250 -12.97 -1.51 -12.00
N PHE A 251 -12.25 -2.39 -11.30
CA PHE A 251 -10.87 -2.76 -11.56
C PHE A 251 -10.76 -4.26 -11.74
N GLU A 252 -9.99 -4.67 -12.73
CA GLU A 252 -9.82 -6.05 -13.11
C GLU A 252 -8.42 -6.52 -12.75
N ILE A 253 -8.40 -7.69 -12.13
CA ILE A 253 -7.24 -8.21 -11.43
C ILE A 253 -6.94 -9.61 -11.98
N ILE A 254 -5.70 -9.82 -12.38
CA ILE A 254 -5.14 -11.15 -12.61
C ILE A 254 -4.65 -11.67 -11.25
N ASN A 255 -4.91 -12.92 -10.92
CA ASN A 255 -4.39 -13.52 -9.68
C ASN A 255 -3.15 -14.36 -9.99
N TYR A 256 -2.12 -14.28 -9.14
CA TYR A 256 -0.97 -15.19 -9.19
C TYR A 256 -0.78 -15.90 -7.85
N LYS A 257 -0.14 -17.09 -7.87
CA LYS A 257 0.14 -17.84 -6.63
C LYS A 257 1.24 -17.15 -5.82
N LYS A 258 1.03 -16.98 -4.52
CA LYS A 258 2.03 -16.42 -3.59
C LYS A 258 3.39 -17.10 -3.66
N GLU A 259 3.38 -18.42 -3.84
CA GLU A 259 4.59 -19.23 -3.95
C GLU A 259 5.32 -19.07 -5.29
N ASN A 260 4.66 -18.55 -6.32
CA ASN A 260 5.21 -18.39 -7.66
C ASN A 260 4.60 -17.19 -8.41
N LEU A 261 5.33 -16.07 -8.42
CA LEU A 261 4.90 -14.77 -8.99
C LEU A 261 4.54 -14.80 -10.49
N TYR A 262 4.93 -15.86 -11.22
CA TYR A 262 4.70 -16.00 -12.67
C TYR A 262 3.66 -17.08 -13.00
N GLU A 263 2.98 -17.62 -12.00
CA GLU A 263 1.90 -18.60 -12.17
C GLU A 263 0.55 -17.94 -11.93
N PHE A 264 -0.09 -17.54 -13.03
CA PHE A 264 -1.38 -16.87 -13.02
C PHE A 264 -2.54 -17.88 -13.02
N VAL A 265 -3.59 -17.59 -12.25
CA VAL A 265 -4.75 -18.46 -12.09
C VAL A 265 -6.03 -17.67 -12.37
N SER A 266 -6.90 -18.25 -13.19
CA SER A 266 -8.17 -17.62 -13.54
C SER A 266 -9.05 -17.44 -12.30
N SER A 267 -9.75 -16.32 -12.22
CA SER A 267 -10.64 -16.02 -11.09
C SER A 267 -11.76 -17.05 -10.90
N SER A 268 -12.17 -17.73 -11.98
CA SER A 268 -13.17 -18.81 -11.95
C SER A 268 -12.74 -20.02 -11.13
N LEU A 269 -11.44 -20.17 -10.83
CA LEU A 269 -10.89 -21.27 -10.03
C LEU A 269 -10.67 -20.88 -8.56
N ILE A 270 -11.07 -19.69 -8.14
CA ILE A 270 -10.82 -19.16 -6.80
C ILE A 270 -12.15 -18.83 -6.11
N ASP A 271 -12.34 -19.32 -4.88
CA ASP A 271 -13.56 -19.08 -4.12
C ASP A 271 -13.55 -17.71 -3.42
N PHE A 272 -13.72 -16.64 -4.18
CA PHE A 272 -13.84 -15.29 -3.62
C PHE A 272 -15.13 -15.08 -2.81
N SER A 273 -16.13 -15.94 -2.99
CA SER A 273 -17.40 -15.87 -2.25
C SER A 273 -17.30 -16.41 -0.82
N GLY A 274 -16.30 -17.24 -0.54
CA GLY A 274 -16.15 -17.92 0.75
C GLY A 274 -17.22 -18.99 1.02
N ASN A 275 -18.00 -19.37 0.01
CA ASN A 275 -19.10 -20.34 0.16
C ASN A 275 -18.59 -21.78 0.25
N ASP A 276 -17.33 -22.05 -0.12
CA ASP A 276 -16.74 -23.39 -0.26
C ASP A 276 -15.59 -23.69 0.69
N THR A 277 -15.50 -22.95 1.80
CA THR A 277 -14.45 -23.10 2.83
C THR A 277 -14.29 -24.53 3.36
N ALA A 278 -15.36 -25.34 3.37
CA ALA A 278 -15.34 -26.75 3.78
C ALA A 278 -14.42 -27.65 2.90
N TYR A 279 -13.94 -27.13 1.77
CA TYR A 279 -13.18 -27.85 0.77
C TYR A 279 -11.71 -27.39 0.63
N TYR A 280 -11.30 -26.30 1.30
CA TYR A 280 -9.96 -25.70 1.07
C TYR A 280 -8.78 -26.63 1.35
N ASN A 281 -8.92 -27.54 2.32
CA ASN A 281 -7.85 -28.46 2.74
C ASN A 281 -8.03 -29.88 2.18
N LYS A 282 -8.78 -30.04 1.10
CA LYS A 282 -9.06 -31.34 0.50
C LYS A 282 -8.54 -31.38 -0.94
N ASP A 283 -7.81 -32.43 -1.28
CA ASP A 283 -7.48 -32.74 -2.68
C ASP A 283 -8.73 -33.29 -3.37
N ILE A 284 -9.51 -32.40 -3.98
CA ILE A 284 -10.75 -32.74 -4.66
C ILE A 284 -10.47 -32.86 -6.14
N LYS A 285 -10.82 -34.01 -6.70
CA LYS A 285 -10.70 -34.32 -8.12
C LYS A 285 -12.07 -34.38 -8.78
N GLY A 286 -12.15 -33.90 -10.01
CA GLY A 286 -13.39 -33.87 -10.79
C GLY A 286 -14.34 -32.76 -10.36
N LEU A 287 -15.64 -32.96 -10.58
CA LEU A 287 -16.67 -31.94 -10.36
C LEU A 287 -17.46 -32.20 -9.07
N ILE A 288 -17.75 -31.13 -8.33
CA ILE A 288 -18.53 -31.14 -7.09
C ILE A 288 -19.99 -30.86 -7.43
N VAL A 289 -20.90 -31.69 -6.92
CA VAL A 289 -22.34 -31.49 -7.03
C VAL A 289 -22.79 -30.42 -6.04
N LYS A 290 -23.28 -29.29 -6.54
CA LYS A 290 -23.73 -28.14 -5.74
C LYS A 290 -25.20 -28.16 -5.40
N ASP A 291 -25.99 -28.64 -6.33
CA ASP A 291 -27.42 -28.76 -6.19
C ASP A 291 -27.90 -30.05 -6.87
N SER A 292 -29.18 -30.34 -6.68
CA SER A 292 -29.89 -31.44 -7.32
C SER A 292 -29.78 -31.35 -8.84
N ILE A 293 -29.43 -32.48 -9.45
CA ILE A 293 -29.41 -32.66 -10.91
C ILE A 293 -30.56 -33.61 -11.24
N PRO A 294 -31.73 -33.12 -11.70
CA PRO A 294 -32.92 -33.95 -11.89
C PRO A 294 -32.71 -35.17 -12.80
N GLN A 295 -31.81 -35.05 -13.78
CA GLN A 295 -31.42 -36.10 -14.72
C GLN A 295 -30.49 -37.15 -14.08
N LEU A 296 -29.86 -36.83 -12.94
CA LEU A 296 -28.91 -37.68 -12.22
C LEU A 296 -29.25 -37.70 -10.70
N PRO A 297 -30.47 -38.13 -10.30
CA PRO A 297 -30.96 -38.00 -8.92
C PRO A 297 -30.22 -38.90 -7.90
N GLN A 298 -29.33 -39.78 -8.36
CA GLN A 298 -28.50 -40.65 -7.54
C GLN A 298 -27.31 -39.90 -6.94
N PHE A 299 -26.99 -38.72 -7.47
CA PHE A 299 -25.98 -37.83 -6.91
C PHE A 299 -26.56 -36.99 -5.79
N ASN A 300 -25.77 -36.84 -4.73
CA ASN A 300 -26.09 -36.02 -3.58
C ASN A 300 -25.26 -34.73 -3.62
N ILE A 301 -25.79 -33.67 -3.01
CA ILE A 301 -25.04 -32.44 -2.77
C ILE A 301 -23.73 -32.77 -2.01
N GLY A 302 -22.61 -32.24 -2.51
CA GLY A 302 -21.26 -32.49 -1.99
C GLY A 302 -20.58 -33.76 -2.51
N ASP A 303 -21.20 -34.50 -3.43
CA ASP A 303 -20.53 -35.58 -4.14
C ASP A 303 -19.43 -35.03 -5.07
N ASN A 304 -18.26 -35.68 -5.05
CA ASN A 304 -17.20 -35.40 -6.02
C ASN A 304 -17.26 -36.45 -7.12
N ILE A 305 -17.69 -36.07 -8.32
CA ILE A 305 -17.72 -36.94 -9.48
C ILE A 305 -16.33 -36.91 -10.12
N ILE A 306 -15.52 -37.96 -9.92
CA ILE A 306 -14.11 -38.02 -10.31
C ILE A 306 -13.94 -38.34 -11.80
N SER A 307 -14.66 -39.37 -12.26
CA SER A 307 -14.53 -39.87 -13.62
C SER A 307 -15.77 -40.63 -14.08
N VAL A 308 -15.91 -40.70 -15.41
CA VAL A 308 -16.92 -41.49 -16.10
C VAL A 308 -16.21 -42.47 -17.03
N ASP A 309 -16.38 -43.77 -16.81
CA ASP A 309 -15.68 -44.83 -17.55
C ASP A 309 -14.15 -44.65 -17.59
N SER A 310 -13.56 -44.13 -16.52
CA SER A 310 -12.13 -43.77 -16.39
C SER A 310 -11.68 -42.48 -17.11
N ILE A 311 -12.60 -41.75 -17.74
CA ILE A 311 -12.32 -40.42 -18.30
C ILE A 311 -12.54 -39.38 -17.20
N THR A 312 -11.51 -38.59 -16.91
CA THR A 312 -11.58 -37.44 -16.01
C THR A 312 -11.96 -36.17 -16.76
N TYR A 313 -12.52 -35.20 -16.05
CA TYR A 313 -13.00 -33.95 -16.62
C TYR A 313 -12.85 -32.83 -15.58
N ASN A 314 -12.61 -31.62 -16.08
CA ASN A 314 -12.48 -30.42 -15.26
C ASN A 314 -13.59 -29.40 -15.53
N ARG A 315 -14.43 -29.62 -16.57
CA ARG A 315 -15.60 -28.78 -16.89
C ARG A 315 -16.90 -29.58 -16.97
N PRO A 316 -18.04 -28.95 -16.66
CA PRO A 316 -19.37 -29.53 -16.92
C PRO A 316 -19.62 -29.88 -18.39
N SER A 317 -19.08 -29.11 -19.33
CA SER A 317 -19.18 -29.38 -20.78
C SER A 317 -18.43 -30.65 -21.20
N ASP A 318 -17.20 -30.83 -20.72
CA ASP A 318 -16.43 -32.07 -20.95
C ASP A 318 -17.15 -33.28 -20.36
N PHE A 319 -17.72 -33.13 -19.15
CA PHE A 319 -18.54 -34.16 -18.51
C PHE A 319 -19.77 -34.51 -19.38
N LEU A 320 -20.47 -33.50 -19.90
CA LEU A 320 -21.61 -33.69 -20.79
C LEU A 320 -21.23 -34.39 -22.10
N GLU A 321 -20.07 -34.07 -22.68
CA GLU A 321 -19.60 -34.70 -23.91
C GLU A 321 -19.39 -36.21 -23.73
N VAL A 322 -18.83 -36.63 -22.58
CA VAL A 322 -18.71 -38.05 -22.24
C VAL A 322 -20.08 -38.73 -22.19
N LEU A 323 -21.10 -38.07 -21.63
CA LEU A 323 -22.47 -38.60 -21.58
C LEU A 323 -23.14 -38.66 -22.96
N LYS A 324 -22.91 -37.66 -23.82
CA LYS A 324 -23.44 -37.59 -25.20
C LYS A 324 -22.89 -38.74 -26.06
N ASN A 325 -21.60 -39.04 -25.93
CA ASN A 325 -20.89 -39.99 -26.79
C ASN A 325 -21.19 -41.47 -26.45
N LYS A 326 -21.76 -41.76 -25.29
CA LYS A 326 -22.07 -43.13 -24.84
C LYS A 326 -23.47 -43.58 -25.27
N LYS A 327 -23.59 -44.36 -26.35
CA LYS A 327 -24.86 -44.87 -26.86
C LYS A 327 -25.18 -46.27 -26.35
N LYS A 328 -26.23 -46.40 -25.52
CA LYS A 328 -26.81 -47.67 -25.03
C LYS A 328 -25.92 -48.59 -24.17
N ASP A 329 -24.75 -48.11 -23.74
CA ASP A 329 -23.88 -48.82 -22.81
C ASP A 329 -24.14 -48.43 -21.36
N THR A 330 -23.70 -49.30 -20.43
CA THR A 330 -23.65 -48.95 -19.01
C THR A 330 -22.52 -47.96 -18.78
N ILE A 331 -22.86 -46.79 -18.25
CA ILE A 331 -21.97 -45.70 -17.87
C ILE A 331 -21.60 -45.90 -16.39
N LEU A 332 -20.31 -45.99 -16.10
CA LEU A 332 -19.78 -46.16 -14.75
C LEU A 332 -19.25 -44.82 -14.22
N PHE A 333 -19.95 -44.27 -13.24
CA PHE A 333 -19.53 -43.07 -12.52
C PHE A 333 -18.71 -43.45 -11.28
N HIS A 334 -17.53 -42.87 -11.17
CA HIS A 334 -16.70 -42.94 -9.97
C HIS A 334 -16.93 -41.68 -9.15
N VAL A 335 -17.49 -41.83 -7.95
CA VAL A 335 -17.89 -40.72 -7.08
C VAL A 335 -17.26 -40.89 -5.70
N ILE A 336 -16.79 -39.81 -5.10
CA ILE A 336 -16.48 -39.78 -3.66
C ILE A 336 -17.64 -39.12 -2.93
N ARG A 337 -18.23 -39.85 -1.98
CA ARG A 337 -19.24 -39.33 -1.05
C ARG A 337 -18.74 -39.52 0.38
N SER A 338 -18.64 -38.43 1.14
CA SER A 338 -18.16 -38.48 2.52
C SER A 338 -16.84 -39.26 2.68
N ASN A 339 -15.86 -38.99 1.81
CA ASN A 339 -14.55 -39.66 1.73
C ASN A 339 -14.57 -41.16 1.42
N LYS A 340 -15.68 -41.69 0.91
CA LYS A 340 -15.78 -43.09 0.45
C LYS A 340 -15.99 -43.14 -1.05
N GLU A 341 -15.25 -44.01 -1.72
CA GLU A 341 -15.44 -44.29 -3.14
C GLU A 341 -16.74 -45.07 -3.38
N LEU A 342 -17.53 -44.59 -4.32
CA LEU A 342 -18.79 -45.17 -4.77
C LEU A 342 -18.74 -45.33 -6.29
N LYS A 343 -19.38 -46.40 -6.76
CA LYS A 343 -19.56 -46.68 -8.18
C LYS A 343 -21.04 -46.65 -8.50
N ILE A 344 -21.47 -45.64 -9.25
CA ILE A 344 -22.86 -45.50 -9.70
C ILE A 344 -22.92 -45.98 -11.15
N LYS A 345 -23.88 -46.83 -11.46
CA LYS A 345 -24.07 -47.39 -12.80
C LYS A 345 -25.40 -46.89 -13.35
N LEU A 346 -25.36 -46.19 -14.47
CA LEU A 346 -26.54 -45.72 -15.19
C LEU A 346 -26.40 -46.08 -16.67
N THR A 347 -27.50 -46.21 -17.37
CA THR A 347 -27.53 -46.24 -18.82
C THR A 347 -27.88 -44.87 -19.37
N GLN A 348 -27.59 -44.61 -20.64
CA GLN A 348 -28.00 -43.35 -21.27
C GLN A 348 -29.52 -43.12 -21.18
N LYS A 349 -30.34 -44.19 -21.17
CA LYS A 349 -31.80 -44.08 -21.02
C LYS A 349 -32.25 -43.63 -19.63
N ASP A 350 -31.44 -43.92 -18.61
CA ASP A 350 -31.72 -43.50 -17.23
C ASP A 350 -31.48 -41.99 -17.06
N ILE A 351 -30.58 -41.42 -17.85
CA ILE A 351 -30.25 -39.99 -17.87
C ILE A 351 -31.22 -39.25 -18.80
N VAL A 352 -31.39 -39.75 -20.02
CA VAL A 352 -32.21 -39.14 -21.07
C VAL A 352 -33.07 -40.18 -21.79
N SER A 353 -34.39 -40.05 -21.65
CA SER A 353 -35.34 -40.93 -22.32
C SER A 353 -35.44 -40.68 -23.83
N ARG A 354 -35.24 -39.42 -24.27
CA ARG A 354 -35.29 -38.98 -25.67
C ARG A 354 -34.21 -37.93 -25.96
N PRO A 355 -33.01 -38.35 -26.42
CA PRO A 355 -31.94 -37.40 -26.72
C PRO A 355 -32.33 -36.52 -27.91
N SER A 356 -32.24 -35.21 -27.74
CA SER A 356 -32.47 -34.20 -28.78
C SER A 356 -31.45 -33.06 -28.61
N ARG A 357 -31.25 -32.26 -29.65
CA ARG A 357 -30.34 -31.09 -29.56
C ARG A 357 -30.77 -30.14 -28.43
N SER A 358 -32.07 -29.84 -28.35
CA SER A 358 -32.64 -28.98 -27.29
C SER A 358 -32.39 -29.55 -25.90
N TYR A 359 -32.68 -30.84 -25.70
CA TYR A 359 -32.46 -31.50 -24.40
C TYR A 359 -31.00 -31.38 -23.96
N TRP A 360 -30.07 -31.60 -24.88
CA TRP A 360 -28.65 -31.54 -24.56
C TRP A 360 -28.17 -30.13 -24.23
N THR A 361 -28.75 -29.11 -24.85
CA THR A 361 -28.51 -27.71 -24.50
C THR A 361 -29.08 -27.41 -23.11
N ASP A 362 -30.33 -27.76 -22.85
CA ASP A 362 -30.95 -27.55 -21.52
C ASP A 362 -30.19 -28.30 -20.41
N PHE A 363 -29.67 -29.49 -20.71
CA PHE A 363 -28.90 -30.27 -19.76
C PHE A 363 -27.50 -29.70 -19.53
N GLU A 364 -26.89 -29.07 -20.54
CA GLU A 364 -25.64 -28.33 -20.40
C GLU A 364 -25.78 -27.18 -19.41
N ASP A 365 -26.87 -26.43 -19.51
CA ASP A 365 -27.19 -25.36 -18.55
C ASP A 365 -27.32 -25.93 -17.14
N VAL A 366 -28.13 -26.98 -16.97
CA VAL A 366 -28.32 -27.65 -15.65
C VAL A 366 -27.00 -28.11 -15.06
N LEU A 367 -26.12 -28.74 -15.85
CA LEU A 367 -24.82 -29.18 -15.39
C LEU A 367 -23.91 -27.99 -15.05
N SER A 368 -23.94 -26.91 -15.84
CA SER A 368 -23.13 -25.72 -15.60
C SER A 368 -23.53 -24.98 -14.32
N TYR A 369 -24.82 -24.99 -13.97
CA TYR A 369 -25.31 -24.42 -12.71
C TYR A 369 -25.05 -25.31 -11.50
N ASN A 370 -25.14 -26.63 -11.67
CA ASN A 370 -25.18 -27.57 -10.54
C ASN A 370 -23.88 -28.36 -10.32
N LEU A 371 -22.92 -28.28 -11.24
CA LEU A 371 -21.58 -28.84 -11.10
C LEU A 371 -20.55 -27.74 -11.06
N GLN A 372 -19.63 -27.84 -10.11
CA GLN A 372 -18.54 -26.88 -9.96
C GLN A 372 -17.18 -27.58 -9.99
N PRO A 373 -16.18 -27.03 -10.68
CA PRO A 373 -14.80 -27.49 -10.49
C PRO A 373 -14.34 -27.28 -9.04
N PRO A 374 -13.28 -27.96 -8.61
CA PRO A 374 -12.71 -27.68 -7.31
C PRO A 374 -12.12 -26.25 -7.35
N LEU A 375 -12.39 -25.45 -6.32
CA LEU A 375 -11.84 -24.09 -6.21
C LEU A 375 -10.63 -24.07 -5.28
N TYR A 376 -9.82 -23.02 -5.39
CA TYR A 376 -8.72 -22.74 -4.47
C TYR A 376 -9.15 -21.77 -3.37
N ASN A 377 -8.47 -21.86 -2.21
CA ASN A 377 -8.56 -20.86 -1.15
C ASN A 377 -8.03 -19.51 -1.70
N PRO A 378 -8.82 -18.42 -1.65
CA PRO A 378 -8.39 -17.10 -2.09
C PRO A 378 -7.12 -16.59 -1.39
N GLU A 379 -6.85 -17.01 -0.15
CA GLU A 379 -5.67 -16.57 0.61
C GLU A 379 -4.32 -17.00 -0.01
N LEU A 380 -4.34 -17.94 -0.96
CA LEU A 380 -3.13 -18.45 -1.65
C LEU A 380 -2.66 -17.54 -2.80
N PHE A 381 -3.43 -16.50 -3.13
CA PHE A 381 -3.19 -15.65 -4.28
C PHE A 381 -2.96 -14.20 -3.88
N ASP A 382 -2.20 -13.51 -4.71
CA ASP A 382 -2.02 -12.07 -4.66
C ASP A 382 -2.51 -11.42 -5.97
N PRO A 383 -2.97 -10.16 -5.90
CA PRO A 383 -3.50 -9.44 -7.05
C PRO A 383 -2.37 -8.91 -7.96
N PHE A 384 -2.60 -8.96 -9.26
CA PHE A 384 -1.84 -8.28 -10.30
C PHE A 384 -2.80 -7.39 -11.11
N TYR A 385 -2.71 -6.09 -10.89
CA TYR A 385 -3.59 -5.10 -11.50
C TYR A 385 -3.29 -4.91 -12.99
N VAL A 386 -4.33 -4.90 -13.82
CA VAL A 386 -4.20 -4.71 -15.27
C VAL A 386 -5.07 -3.57 -15.80
N GLY A 387 -4.58 -2.99 -16.90
CA GLY A 387 -5.19 -1.85 -17.58
C GLY A 387 -6.45 -2.25 -18.32
N LYS A 388 -7.31 -1.26 -18.58
CA LYS A 388 -8.54 -1.47 -19.36
C LYS A 388 -8.27 -2.00 -20.77
N ASP A 389 -7.10 -1.68 -21.32
CA ASP A 389 -6.61 -2.21 -22.58
C ASP A 389 -6.37 -3.73 -22.55
N PHE A 390 -6.09 -4.33 -21.40
CA PHE A 390 -5.92 -5.78 -21.25
C PHE A 390 -7.25 -6.53 -21.04
N ILE A 391 -8.38 -5.85 -20.98
CA ILE A 391 -9.66 -6.46 -20.63
C ILE A 391 -10.51 -6.68 -21.88
N SER A 392 -11.05 -7.89 -22.03
CA SER A 392 -12.16 -8.21 -22.92
C SER A 392 -13.43 -8.40 -22.10
N LYS A 393 -14.45 -7.59 -22.39
CA LYS A 393 -15.76 -7.64 -21.73
C LYS A 393 -16.82 -7.38 -22.79
N GLU A 394 -17.82 -8.25 -22.89
CA GLU A 394 -18.85 -8.16 -23.95
C GLU A 394 -19.89 -7.08 -23.64
N ASP A 395 -20.27 -6.98 -22.36
CA ASP A 395 -21.23 -6.02 -21.82
C ASP A 395 -20.94 -5.73 -20.34
N GLU A 396 -21.77 -4.96 -19.66
CA GLU A 396 -21.54 -4.58 -18.26
C GLU A 396 -21.73 -5.74 -17.27
N PHE A 397 -22.48 -6.78 -17.65
CA PHE A 397 -22.88 -7.90 -16.79
C PHE A 397 -22.01 -9.16 -16.99
N SER A 398 -21.28 -9.24 -18.09
CA SER A 398 -20.39 -10.36 -18.41
C SER A 398 -19.11 -10.34 -17.57
N SER A 399 -18.54 -11.52 -17.34
CA SER A 399 -17.26 -11.66 -16.65
C SER A 399 -16.13 -11.14 -17.52
N SER A 400 -15.28 -10.28 -16.95
CA SER A 400 -14.10 -9.76 -17.63
C SER A 400 -13.08 -10.87 -17.87
N SER A 401 -12.46 -10.88 -19.04
CA SER A 401 -11.39 -11.82 -19.41
C SER A 401 -10.15 -11.10 -19.93
N LEU A 402 -9.00 -11.78 -19.89
CA LEU A 402 -7.73 -11.24 -20.34
C LEU A 402 -7.61 -11.23 -21.87
N LYS A 403 -7.31 -10.07 -22.45
CA LYS A 403 -6.85 -9.94 -23.85
C LYS A 403 -5.42 -10.46 -23.97
N ILE A 404 -5.29 -11.71 -24.39
CA ILE A 404 -4.01 -12.41 -24.52
C ILE A 404 -3.03 -11.68 -25.44
N SER A 405 -3.49 -11.10 -26.55
CA SER A 405 -2.67 -10.36 -27.50
C SER A 405 -1.98 -9.13 -26.86
N ASN A 406 -2.74 -8.36 -26.07
CA ASN A 406 -2.22 -7.19 -25.37
C ASN A 406 -1.26 -7.61 -24.24
N PHE A 407 -1.59 -8.67 -23.51
CA PHE A 407 -0.70 -9.22 -22.48
C PHE A 407 0.63 -9.70 -23.07
N LYS A 408 0.61 -10.44 -24.20
CA LYS A 408 1.82 -10.84 -24.93
C LYS A 408 2.64 -9.64 -25.41
N SER A 409 1.97 -8.60 -25.90
CA SER A 409 2.62 -7.36 -26.34
C SER A 409 3.33 -6.66 -25.17
N MET A 410 2.70 -6.61 -24.00
CA MET A 410 3.31 -6.07 -22.78
C MET A 410 4.55 -6.88 -22.37
N VAL A 411 4.45 -8.21 -22.28
CA VAL A 411 5.57 -9.10 -21.93
C VAL A 411 6.76 -8.87 -22.87
N LYS A 412 6.50 -8.76 -24.17
CA LYS A 412 7.53 -8.47 -25.18
C LYS A 412 8.14 -7.08 -25.01
N ASN A 413 7.30 -6.04 -24.90
CA ASN A 413 7.76 -4.65 -24.78
C ASN A 413 8.57 -4.42 -23.50
N ARG A 414 8.23 -5.13 -22.41
CA ARG A 414 8.93 -5.05 -21.13
C ARG A 414 10.12 -6.02 -21.01
N SER A 415 10.46 -6.75 -22.09
CA SER A 415 11.54 -7.76 -22.09
C SER A 415 11.45 -8.77 -20.93
N MET A 416 10.23 -9.15 -20.54
CA MET A 416 10.02 -10.10 -19.45
C MET A 416 10.39 -11.52 -19.89
N ASP A 417 10.87 -12.34 -18.94
CA ASP A 417 11.12 -13.75 -19.20
C ASP A 417 9.79 -14.49 -19.43
N SER A 418 9.52 -14.82 -20.67
CA SER A 418 8.29 -15.49 -21.09
C SER A 418 8.28 -16.99 -20.76
N THR A 419 9.43 -17.57 -20.41
CA THR A 419 9.56 -19.01 -20.18
C THR A 419 9.10 -19.45 -18.79
N SER A 420 9.11 -18.52 -17.83
CA SER A 420 8.66 -18.72 -16.46
C SER A 420 7.14 -18.52 -16.28
N ILE A 421 6.49 -17.88 -17.25
CA ILE A 421 5.07 -17.52 -17.17
C ILE A 421 4.16 -18.70 -17.52
N SER A 422 3.17 -18.95 -16.66
CA SER A 422 2.13 -19.96 -16.87
C SER A 422 0.75 -19.48 -16.44
N PHE A 423 -0.28 -20.08 -17.04
CA PHE A 423 -1.69 -19.77 -16.82
C PHE A 423 -2.43 -21.05 -16.47
N GLU A 424 -3.31 -20.97 -15.47
CA GLU A 424 -4.19 -22.05 -15.06
C GLU A 424 -5.65 -21.61 -15.30
N ILE A 425 -6.24 -22.08 -16.39
CA ILE A 425 -7.66 -21.84 -16.74
C ILE A 425 -8.55 -22.94 -16.14
N PHE A 426 -8.02 -24.17 -16.08
CA PHE A 426 -8.64 -25.31 -15.41
C PHE A 426 -7.75 -25.79 -14.28
N LYS A 427 -8.37 -26.16 -13.15
CA LYS A 427 -7.62 -26.53 -11.95
C LYS A 427 -6.74 -27.75 -12.23
N GLY A 428 -5.43 -27.59 -12.02
CA GLY A 428 -4.40 -28.59 -12.29
C GLY A 428 -3.81 -28.54 -13.70
N ASP A 429 -4.46 -27.86 -14.64
CA ASP A 429 -4.02 -27.79 -16.04
C ASP A 429 -3.25 -26.49 -16.29
N LYS A 430 -1.92 -26.59 -16.18
CA LYS A 430 -1.02 -25.46 -16.44
C LYS A 430 -0.70 -25.32 -17.91
N ILE A 431 -1.03 -24.18 -18.49
CA ILE A 431 -0.71 -23.77 -19.84
C ILE A 431 0.52 -22.85 -19.79
N LYS A 432 1.58 -23.19 -20.52
CA LYS A 432 2.73 -22.31 -20.66
C LYS A 432 2.35 -21.07 -21.47
N PHE A 433 2.86 -19.90 -21.10
CA PHE A 433 2.61 -18.64 -21.83
C PHE A 433 2.88 -18.74 -23.34
N THR A 434 3.92 -19.48 -23.74
CA THR A 434 4.26 -19.70 -25.17
C THR A 434 3.19 -20.44 -25.95
N ASN A 435 2.36 -21.23 -25.25
CA ASN A 435 1.32 -22.07 -25.83
C ASN A 435 -0.08 -21.45 -25.66
N LEU A 436 -0.17 -20.28 -25.03
CA LEU A 436 -1.44 -19.60 -24.79
C LEU A 436 -1.99 -19.10 -26.13
N ASN A 437 -3.07 -19.75 -26.59
CA ASN A 437 -3.69 -19.43 -27.86
C ASN A 437 -4.50 -18.12 -27.74
N GLU A 438 -4.48 -17.31 -28.79
CA GLU A 438 -5.30 -16.10 -28.88
C GLU A 438 -6.75 -16.42 -29.28
N ASP A 439 -6.96 -17.57 -29.93
CA ASP A 439 -8.26 -18.01 -30.46
C ASP A 439 -8.92 -19.12 -29.62
N SER A 440 -8.42 -19.42 -28.42
CA SER A 440 -9.09 -20.41 -27.56
C SER A 440 -10.40 -19.82 -27.03
N GLU A 441 -11.51 -20.55 -27.20
CA GLU A 441 -12.80 -20.26 -26.53
C GLU A 441 -12.67 -20.28 -24.99
N ASP A 442 -11.57 -20.81 -24.47
CA ASP A 442 -11.23 -20.82 -23.05
C ASP A 442 -10.68 -19.45 -22.61
N TYR A 443 -11.57 -18.62 -22.09
CA TYR A 443 -11.24 -17.30 -21.57
C TYR A 443 -10.52 -17.37 -20.22
N PHE A 444 -9.42 -16.62 -20.07
CA PHE A 444 -8.80 -16.40 -18.75
C PHE A 444 -9.57 -15.31 -18.01
N TYR A 445 -10.50 -15.71 -17.14
CA TYR A 445 -11.33 -14.77 -16.37
C TYR A 445 -10.53 -14.02 -15.30
N LEU A 446 -10.87 -12.75 -15.15
CA LEU A 446 -10.28 -11.80 -14.21
C LEU A 446 -11.19 -11.63 -12.99
N LEU A 447 -10.62 -11.22 -11.86
CA LEU A 447 -11.39 -10.79 -10.70
C LEU A 447 -11.78 -9.32 -10.90
N SER A 448 -13.07 -9.01 -10.85
CA SER A 448 -13.56 -7.63 -10.84
C SER A 448 -13.76 -7.14 -9.41
N LYS A 449 -13.22 -5.97 -9.10
CA LYS A 449 -13.33 -5.30 -7.80
C LYS A 449 -13.74 -3.85 -7.99
N VAL A 450 -14.80 -3.42 -7.32
CA VAL A 450 -15.29 -2.03 -7.35
C VAL A 450 -14.69 -1.27 -6.17
N GLY A 451 -14.13 -0.09 -6.43
CA GLY A 451 -13.57 0.71 -5.34
C GLY A 451 -12.71 1.88 -5.81
N THR A 452 -11.94 2.43 -4.88
CA THR A 452 -10.99 3.51 -5.17
C THR A 452 -9.54 3.02 -4.95
N PRO A 453 -8.62 3.25 -5.91
CA PRO A 453 -7.22 2.91 -5.74
C PRO A 453 -6.60 3.78 -4.66
N VAL A 454 -5.79 3.14 -3.82
CA VAL A 454 -5.10 3.72 -2.67
C VAL A 454 -3.66 3.24 -2.61
N PHE A 455 -2.78 4.03 -2.00
CA PHE A 455 -1.39 3.64 -1.76
C PHE A 455 -0.89 4.24 -0.45
N THR A 456 0.18 3.66 0.08
CA THR A 456 0.93 4.25 1.18
C THR A 456 2.43 4.05 0.96
N ALA A 457 3.25 5.02 1.36
CA ALA A 457 4.69 4.86 1.46
C ALA A 457 5.22 5.51 2.74
N PHE A 458 6.17 4.87 3.41
CA PHE A 458 6.69 5.31 4.72
C PHE A 458 8.11 4.83 4.99
N ASP A 459 8.80 5.50 5.92
CA ASP A 459 10.07 5.02 6.48
C ASP A 459 9.81 3.92 7.54
N PRO A 460 10.23 2.67 7.32
CA PRO A 460 10.01 1.58 8.28
C PRO A 460 10.89 1.68 9.54
N SER A 461 11.91 2.56 9.56
CA SER A 461 12.86 2.70 10.67
C SER A 461 13.28 4.16 10.85
N PRO A 462 12.34 5.03 11.29
CA PRO A 462 12.59 6.46 11.46
C PRO A 462 13.67 6.72 12.51
N TYR A 463 14.46 7.77 12.27
CA TYR A 463 15.40 8.29 13.25
C TYR A 463 14.63 9.04 14.35
N ASP A 464 14.46 8.38 15.49
CA ASP A 464 13.64 8.87 16.60
C ASP A 464 14.40 8.84 17.94
N PRO A 465 15.34 9.78 18.16
CA PRO A 465 16.14 9.84 19.39
C PRO A 465 15.31 10.15 20.64
N LEU A 466 14.10 10.69 20.49
CA LEU A 466 13.20 11.07 21.58
C LEU A 466 12.10 10.04 21.84
N ASN A 467 12.01 8.96 21.05
CA ASN A 467 10.97 7.95 21.11
C ASN A 467 9.54 8.52 20.97
N GLU A 468 9.35 9.52 20.12
CA GLU A 468 8.05 10.12 19.78
C GLU A 468 7.14 9.15 19.00
N ARG A 469 7.72 8.16 18.32
CA ARG A 469 7.08 7.17 17.45
C ARG A 469 6.33 7.78 16.26
N ASP A 470 6.78 8.94 15.80
CA ASP A 470 6.19 9.61 14.64
C ASP A 470 6.82 9.05 13.35
N THR A 471 6.04 8.29 12.59
CA THR A 471 6.50 7.72 11.31
C THR A 471 5.97 8.58 10.17
N LEU A 472 6.88 9.19 9.42
CA LEU A 472 6.52 9.95 8.23
C LEU A 472 5.96 8.99 7.16
N THR A 473 4.73 9.26 6.77
CA THR A 473 3.97 8.46 5.80
C THR A 473 3.27 9.36 4.80
N THR A 474 3.27 8.98 3.51
CA THR A 474 2.40 9.55 2.47
C THR A 474 1.33 8.54 2.05
N GLY A 475 0.13 9.02 1.78
CA GLY A 475 -1.02 8.19 1.43
C GLY A 475 -1.58 7.35 2.58
N SER A 476 -2.56 6.51 2.28
CA SER A 476 -3.15 5.52 3.21
C SER A 476 -3.78 4.37 2.43
N LEU A 477 -3.81 3.17 3.01
CA LEU A 477 -4.56 2.03 2.48
C LEU A 477 -6.02 1.98 2.98
N THR A 478 -6.35 2.74 4.01
CA THR A 478 -7.68 2.71 4.67
C THR A 478 -8.52 3.95 4.38
N GLU A 479 -7.90 4.99 3.82
CA GLU A 479 -8.54 6.26 3.52
C GLU A 479 -8.12 6.71 2.12
N VAL A 480 -9.05 7.31 1.37
CA VAL A 480 -8.75 7.90 0.06
C VAL A 480 -8.02 9.21 0.26
N LYS A 481 -6.72 9.12 0.56
CA LYS A 481 -5.81 10.25 0.68
C LYS A 481 -4.46 9.92 0.09
N THR A 482 -3.82 10.94 -0.47
CA THR A 482 -2.46 10.87 -1.02
C THR A 482 -1.49 11.77 -0.29
N SER A 483 -1.97 12.61 0.62
CA SER A 483 -1.16 13.56 1.38
C SER A 483 -0.30 12.87 2.44
N GLY A 484 0.84 13.49 2.74
CA GLY A 484 1.66 13.14 3.89
C GLY A 484 1.05 13.57 5.22
N ASN A 485 1.38 12.87 6.30
CA ASN A 485 0.95 13.21 7.68
C ASN A 485 1.61 14.48 8.26
N TRP A 486 2.33 15.24 7.45
CA TRP A 486 3.02 16.48 7.82
C TRP A 486 2.54 17.73 7.06
N LYS A 487 1.49 17.58 6.22
CA LYS A 487 0.92 18.69 5.44
C LYS A 487 -0.08 19.50 6.25
#